data_AF-A0AAV1IDU3-F1
#
_entry.id   AF-A0AAV1IDU3-F1
#
_cell.length_a   1.000
_cell.length_b   1.000
_cell.length_c   1.000
_cell.angle_alpha   90.00
_cell.angle_beta   90.00
_cell.angle_gamma   90.00
#
_symmetry.space_group_name_H-M   'P 1'
#
loop_
_entity.id
_entity.type
_entity.pdbx_description
1 polymer ?
#
loop_
_entity_poly.entity_id
_entity_poly.type
_entity_poly.pdbx_seq_one_letter_code
_entity_poly.pdbx_strand_id
1 'polypeptide(L)'
;MVEMKMSVLQQILKSYTYVLLWMSISISVILFNKWLLAFSGFPYPITLTMWHMLFCSAVGFLCVRVGRFVKPHNMSAHDYLRRVMPIGVLYAASLWLSNSAYLYLSVSFIQMTKSLMPGLVYATGVFMGTEQFSKANAANMALIAFGVVVCAIGEVNLVFKGVMQQLAALLFEAARLTLVQVLINSKGLQMNPLQSLYYVSPACLICLTVPFVGLELRQLARDAAVTIHPPVMLANALAAFALNLAVFLLIGKTSALTMNIAGVIKDWLLIFLSYNLFGAPVTALNLLGYAFCCTGVAVYNYMKLQMIRAKASVSTKRDVEKTGGERLVLVNNKDSIKIAADSGIHRSNEGGHTFTQIRSKDDIMAEIRQLQSEMAQYGESNGAGGTKEN
;
A
#
# COMPACT_ATOMS: atom_id res chain seq x y z
N MET A 1 -5.05 -33.26 -11.82
CA MET A 1 -4.42 -32.07 -12.44
C MET A 1 -5.44 -30.94 -12.75
N VAL A 2 -6.66 -31.26 -13.20
CA VAL A 2 -7.72 -30.26 -13.53
C VAL A 2 -8.31 -29.55 -12.29
N GLU A 3 -8.60 -30.27 -11.20
CA GLU A 3 -9.08 -29.66 -9.93
C GLU A 3 -8.07 -28.69 -9.31
N MET A 4 -6.78 -29.00 -9.41
CA MET A 4 -5.72 -28.11 -8.95
C MET A 4 -5.62 -26.82 -9.79
N LYS A 5 -5.79 -26.92 -11.12
CA LYS A 5 -5.85 -25.72 -11.98
C LYS A 5 -7.07 -24.86 -11.63
N MET A 6 -8.20 -25.49 -11.29
CA MET A 6 -9.44 -24.79 -10.94
C MET A 6 -9.35 -24.09 -9.57
N SER A 7 -8.69 -24.69 -8.59
CA SER A 7 -8.47 -24.06 -7.27
C SER A 7 -7.50 -22.88 -7.32
N VAL A 8 -6.44 -22.98 -8.13
CA VAL A 8 -5.49 -21.88 -8.39
C VAL A 8 -6.19 -20.73 -9.12
N LEU A 9 -6.98 -21.02 -10.17
CA LEU A 9 -7.75 -20.01 -10.89
C LEU A 9 -8.73 -19.27 -9.97
N GLN A 10 -9.42 -19.98 -9.08
CA GLN A 10 -10.32 -19.36 -8.10
C GLN A 10 -9.58 -18.46 -7.10
N GLN A 11 -8.38 -18.81 -6.67
CA GLN A 11 -7.56 -17.97 -5.77
C GLN A 11 -7.06 -16.71 -6.48
N ILE A 12 -6.64 -16.84 -7.73
CA ILE A 12 -6.22 -15.74 -8.58
C ILE A 12 -7.39 -14.78 -8.81
N LEU A 13 -8.56 -15.30 -9.20
CA LEU A 13 -9.75 -14.50 -9.44
C LEU A 13 -10.18 -13.73 -8.19
N LYS A 14 -10.22 -14.41 -7.03
CA LYS A 14 -10.52 -13.76 -5.75
C LYS A 14 -9.55 -12.62 -5.45
N SER A 15 -8.26 -12.83 -5.67
CA SER A 15 -7.22 -11.82 -5.42
C SER A 15 -7.40 -10.59 -6.33
N TYR A 16 -7.66 -10.80 -7.63
CA TYR A 16 -7.96 -9.71 -8.55
C TYR A 16 -9.26 -8.96 -8.18
N THR A 17 -10.29 -9.66 -7.70
CA THR A 17 -11.52 -8.99 -7.22
C THR A 17 -11.24 -8.05 -6.06
N TYR A 18 -10.43 -8.46 -5.06
CA TYR A 18 -10.06 -7.57 -3.95
C TYR A 18 -9.26 -6.35 -4.43
N VAL A 19 -8.33 -6.55 -5.38
CA VAL A 19 -7.55 -5.47 -5.98
C VAL A 19 -8.46 -4.47 -6.70
N LEU A 20 -9.35 -4.94 -7.57
CA LEU A 20 -10.28 -4.09 -8.31
C LEU A 20 -11.25 -3.35 -7.38
N LEU A 21 -11.78 -4.04 -6.36
CA LEU A 21 -12.64 -3.42 -5.35
C LEU A 21 -11.93 -2.27 -4.64
N TRP A 22 -10.70 -2.50 -4.17
CA TRP A 22 -9.89 -1.47 -3.52
C TRP A 22 -9.58 -0.31 -4.46
N MET A 23 -9.19 -0.58 -5.71
CA MET A 23 -8.92 0.45 -6.71
C MET A 23 -10.14 1.33 -6.95
N SER A 24 -11.29 0.71 -7.23
CA SER A 24 -12.55 1.42 -7.51
C SER A 24 -12.97 2.28 -6.33
N ILE A 25 -12.98 1.73 -5.11
CA ILE A 25 -13.33 2.51 -3.91
C ILE A 25 -12.34 3.65 -3.69
N SER A 26 -11.04 3.40 -3.86
CA SER A 26 -10.01 4.43 -3.69
C SER A 26 -10.15 5.57 -4.69
N ILE A 27 -10.39 5.25 -5.97
CA ILE A 27 -10.65 6.25 -7.02
C ILE A 27 -11.91 7.03 -6.70
N SER A 28 -13.01 6.34 -6.37
CA SER A 28 -14.28 6.97 -6.01
C SER A 28 -14.14 7.95 -4.86
N VAL A 29 -13.44 7.59 -3.77
CA VAL A 29 -13.24 8.51 -2.63
C VAL A 29 -12.48 9.77 -3.05
N ILE A 30 -11.43 9.64 -3.86
CA ILE A 30 -10.63 10.79 -4.29
C ILE A 30 -11.45 11.72 -5.17
N LEU A 31 -12.15 11.18 -6.18
CA LEU A 31 -12.98 11.97 -7.08
C LEU A 31 -14.18 12.58 -6.33
N PHE A 32 -14.78 11.84 -5.39
CA PHE A 32 -15.89 12.34 -4.58
C PHE A 32 -15.43 13.48 -3.66
N ASN A 33 -14.27 13.37 -3.02
CA ASN A 33 -13.73 14.47 -2.22
C ASN A 33 -13.45 15.71 -3.07
N LYS A 34 -12.87 15.56 -4.28
CA LYS A 34 -12.66 16.68 -5.20
C LYS A 34 -13.98 17.32 -5.61
N TRP A 35 -14.96 16.51 -6.04
CA TRP A 35 -16.27 17.00 -6.46
C TRP A 35 -16.95 17.79 -5.34
N LEU A 36 -16.94 17.24 -4.12
CA LEU A 36 -17.57 17.85 -2.96
C LEU A 36 -16.90 19.19 -2.59
N LEU A 37 -15.56 19.22 -2.56
CA LEU A 37 -14.82 20.41 -2.16
C LEU A 37 -14.83 21.51 -3.21
N ALA A 38 -14.73 21.15 -4.49
CA ALA A 38 -14.53 22.13 -5.58
C ALA A 38 -15.80 22.43 -6.39
N PHE A 39 -16.83 21.57 -6.38
CA PHE A 39 -17.98 21.70 -7.28
C PHE A 39 -19.35 21.68 -6.57
N SER A 40 -19.48 21.05 -5.39
CA SER A 40 -20.78 20.92 -4.71
C SER A 40 -21.17 22.11 -3.82
N GLY A 41 -20.39 23.19 -3.81
CA GLY A 41 -20.61 24.33 -2.91
C GLY A 41 -20.20 24.09 -1.45
N PHE A 42 -19.37 23.08 -1.16
CA PHE A 42 -18.86 22.78 0.19
C PHE A 42 -17.32 22.93 0.27
N PRO A 43 -16.75 24.15 0.27
CA PRO A 43 -15.31 24.37 0.23
C PRO A 43 -14.61 24.26 1.61
N TYR A 44 -15.00 23.27 2.43
CA TYR A 44 -14.56 23.11 3.82
C TYR A 44 -13.77 21.80 4.05
N PRO A 45 -12.48 21.75 3.66
CA PRO A 45 -11.65 20.54 3.72
C PRO A 45 -11.38 20.02 5.14
N ILE A 46 -11.25 20.89 6.15
CA ILE A 46 -11.06 20.44 7.54
C ILE A 46 -12.36 19.80 8.04
N THR A 47 -13.49 20.44 7.80
CA THR A 47 -14.81 19.92 8.19
C THR A 47 -15.08 18.56 7.54
N LEU A 48 -14.75 18.41 6.25
CA LEU A 48 -14.88 17.12 5.55
C LEU A 48 -14.02 16.02 6.18
N THR A 49 -12.75 16.32 6.46
CA THR A 49 -11.82 15.33 7.03
C THR A 49 -12.15 15.01 8.49
N MET A 50 -12.64 15.98 9.27
CA MET A 50 -13.20 15.74 10.60
C MET A 50 -14.40 14.81 10.53
N TRP A 51 -15.31 15.02 9.58
CA TRP A 51 -16.46 14.15 9.38
C TRP A 51 -16.04 12.70 9.07
N HIS A 52 -15.02 12.50 8.23
CA HIS A 52 -14.45 11.17 7.98
C HIS A 52 -13.85 10.55 9.24
N MET A 53 -13.05 11.29 10.00
CA MET A 53 -12.41 10.78 11.20
C MET A 53 -13.41 10.48 12.31
N LEU A 54 -14.46 11.30 12.46
CA LEU A 54 -15.57 11.07 13.38
C LEU A 54 -16.31 9.77 13.01
N PHE A 55 -16.69 9.62 11.74
CA PHE A 55 -17.39 8.42 11.28
C PHE A 55 -16.52 7.17 11.43
N CYS A 56 -15.25 7.22 11.00
CA CYS A 56 -14.30 6.11 11.16
C CYS A 56 -14.05 5.76 12.62
N SER A 57 -13.98 6.75 13.52
CA SER A 57 -13.84 6.55 14.95
C SER A 57 -15.08 5.87 15.55
N ALA A 58 -16.28 6.35 15.22
CA ALA A 58 -17.54 5.79 15.71
C ALA A 58 -17.73 4.33 15.25
N VAL A 59 -17.54 4.07 13.95
CA VAL A 59 -17.65 2.71 13.41
C VAL A 59 -16.52 1.81 13.91
N GLY A 60 -15.28 2.32 13.99
CA GLY A 60 -14.16 1.59 14.58
C GLY A 60 -14.42 1.18 16.03
N PHE A 61 -14.98 2.09 16.84
CA PHE A 61 -15.40 1.80 18.20
C PHE A 61 -16.48 0.71 18.24
N LEU A 62 -17.51 0.82 17.40
CA LEU A 62 -18.57 -0.17 17.31
C LEU A 62 -18.03 -1.55 16.92
N CYS A 63 -17.19 -1.64 15.89
CA CYS A 63 -16.62 -2.90 15.42
C CYS A 63 -15.71 -3.57 16.46
N VAL A 64 -14.91 -2.81 17.20
CA VAL A 64 -13.95 -3.34 18.18
C VAL A 64 -14.62 -3.66 19.52
N ARG A 65 -15.47 -2.78 20.03
CA ARG A 65 -16.06 -2.92 21.39
C ARG A 65 -17.38 -3.67 21.40
N VAL A 66 -18.23 -3.46 20.41
CA VAL A 66 -19.55 -4.09 20.34
C VAL A 66 -19.49 -5.34 19.47
N GLY A 67 -19.00 -5.21 18.24
CA GLY A 67 -18.90 -6.33 17.30
C GLY A 67 -17.80 -7.35 17.61
N ARG A 68 -16.84 -6.99 18.49
CA ARG A 68 -15.67 -7.82 18.87
C ARG A 68 -14.93 -8.44 17.67
N PHE A 69 -14.98 -7.80 16.51
CA PHE A 69 -14.33 -8.29 15.28
C PHE A 69 -12.81 -8.36 15.42
N VAL A 70 -12.22 -7.56 16.32
CA VAL A 70 -10.79 -7.60 16.62
C VAL A 70 -10.56 -7.38 18.12
N LYS A 71 -9.60 -8.13 18.69
CA LYS A 71 -9.20 -7.95 20.10
C LYS A 71 -8.54 -6.57 20.29
N PRO A 72 -9.02 -5.74 21.22
CA PRO A 72 -8.34 -4.49 21.55
C PRO A 72 -7.00 -4.79 22.22
N HIS A 73 -5.99 -4.00 21.89
CA HIS A 73 -4.70 -4.04 22.57
C HIS A 73 -4.77 -3.26 23.88
N ASN A 74 -4.20 -3.82 24.95
CA ASN A 74 -4.19 -3.17 26.25
C ASN A 74 -3.11 -2.08 26.24
N MET A 75 -3.51 -0.85 25.91
CA MET A 75 -2.61 0.29 25.80
C MET A 75 -2.91 1.28 26.91
N SER A 76 -1.92 1.55 27.76
CA SER A 76 -2.03 2.58 28.79
C SER A 76 -2.22 3.95 28.17
N ALA A 77 -2.93 4.85 28.86
CA ALA A 77 -3.14 6.23 28.42
C ALA A 77 -1.82 6.97 28.15
N HIS A 78 -0.78 6.73 28.97
CA HIS A 78 0.55 7.32 28.77
C HIS A 78 1.21 6.81 27.47
N ASP A 79 1.10 5.51 27.19
CA ASP A 79 1.61 4.92 25.96
C ASP A 79 0.84 5.43 24.73
N TYR A 80 -0.47 5.64 24.86
CA TYR A 80 -1.32 6.22 23.81
C TYR A 80 -0.90 7.67 23.51
N LEU A 81 -0.77 8.52 24.54
CA LEU A 81 -0.34 9.91 24.35
C LEU A 81 1.07 10.02 23.77
N ARG A 82 2.02 9.22 24.25
CA ARG A 82 3.42 9.35 23.81
C ARG A 82 3.68 8.78 22.42
N ARG A 83 2.87 7.80 21.97
CA ARG A 83 3.14 7.05 20.73
C ARG A 83 2.08 7.26 19.65
N VAL A 84 0.80 7.29 20.01
CA VAL A 84 -0.31 7.41 19.04
C VAL A 84 -0.64 8.86 18.73
N MET A 85 -0.60 9.76 19.73
CA MET A 85 -0.91 11.18 19.47
C MET A 85 0.02 11.85 18.45
N PRO A 86 1.35 11.65 18.46
CA PRO A 86 2.22 12.22 17.41
C PRO A 86 1.83 11.74 16.01
N ILE A 87 1.46 10.46 15.87
CA ILE A 87 0.94 9.90 14.61
C ILE A 87 -0.38 10.59 14.22
N GLY A 88 -1.27 10.81 15.19
CA GLY A 88 -2.53 11.53 15.00
C GLY A 88 -2.33 12.98 14.55
N VAL A 89 -1.37 13.70 15.12
CA VAL A 89 -1.02 15.09 14.73
C VAL A 89 -0.54 15.14 13.29
N LEU A 90 0.42 14.28 12.91
CA LEU A 90 0.92 14.23 11.54
C LEU A 90 -0.18 13.82 10.55
N TYR A 91 -1.07 12.90 10.95
CA TYR A 91 -2.18 12.49 10.12
C TYR A 91 -3.22 13.59 9.92
N ALA A 92 -3.55 14.33 10.99
CA ALA A 92 -4.45 15.48 10.91
C ALA A 92 -3.88 16.55 9.98
N ALA A 93 -2.59 16.88 10.11
CA ALA A 93 -1.92 17.83 9.24
C ALA A 93 -1.91 17.35 7.77
N SER A 94 -1.58 16.08 7.51
CA SER A 94 -1.57 15.54 6.15
C SER A 94 -2.96 15.51 5.52
N LEU A 95 -3.99 15.09 6.27
CA LEU A 95 -5.37 15.07 5.80
C LEU A 95 -5.89 16.48 5.49
N TRP A 96 -5.70 17.43 6.40
CA TRP A 96 -6.14 18.80 6.20
C TRP A 96 -5.50 19.40 4.95
N LEU A 97 -4.16 19.37 4.86
CA LEU A 97 -3.43 20.02 3.78
C LEU A 97 -3.67 19.33 2.43
N SER A 98 -3.74 18.00 2.39
CA SER A 98 -4.02 17.26 1.16
C SER A 98 -5.44 17.50 0.64
N ASN A 99 -6.45 17.58 1.52
CA ASN A 99 -7.81 17.88 1.08
C ASN A 99 -7.97 19.36 0.70
N SER A 100 -7.26 20.27 1.38
CA SER A 100 -7.24 21.68 0.98
C SER A 100 -6.64 21.89 -0.41
N ALA A 101 -5.65 21.09 -0.80
CA ALA A 101 -5.05 21.15 -2.13
C ALA A 101 -6.08 20.90 -3.26
N TYR A 102 -7.15 20.14 -3.02
CA TYR A 102 -8.22 19.93 -4.02
C TYR A 102 -8.96 21.23 -4.39
N LEU A 103 -8.92 22.27 -3.56
CA LEU A 103 -9.51 23.57 -3.91
C LEU A 103 -8.67 24.33 -4.94
N TYR A 104 -7.39 24.00 -5.08
CA TYR A 104 -6.42 24.79 -5.82
C TYR A 104 -5.78 24.06 -7.00
N LEU A 105 -5.72 22.74 -6.95
CA LEU A 105 -5.01 21.91 -7.93
C LEU A 105 -5.92 20.87 -8.58
N SER A 106 -5.55 20.43 -9.78
CA SER A 106 -6.18 19.29 -10.44
C SER A 106 -5.86 17.98 -9.69
N VAL A 107 -6.78 17.02 -9.72
CA VAL A 107 -6.54 15.70 -9.10
C VAL A 107 -5.39 14.98 -9.81
N SER A 108 -5.28 15.15 -11.13
CA SER A 108 -4.18 14.64 -11.94
C SER A 108 -2.83 15.14 -11.42
N PHE A 109 -2.66 16.46 -11.24
CA PHE A 109 -1.42 17.02 -10.71
C PHE A 109 -1.13 16.59 -9.27
N ILE A 110 -2.15 16.59 -8.39
CA ILE A 110 -2.03 16.06 -7.03
C ILE A 110 -1.52 14.61 -7.06
N GLN A 111 -2.04 13.78 -7.97
CA GLN A 111 -1.61 12.39 -8.09
C GLN A 111 -0.17 12.28 -8.64
N MET A 112 0.22 13.13 -9.59
CA MET A 112 1.60 13.19 -10.09
C MET A 112 2.58 13.56 -8.96
N THR A 113 2.24 14.52 -8.09
CA THR A 113 3.10 14.89 -6.95
C THR A 113 3.27 13.76 -5.94
N LYS A 114 2.30 12.85 -5.80
CA LYS A 114 2.41 11.68 -4.89
C LYS A 114 3.50 10.70 -5.31
N SER A 115 4.01 10.77 -6.53
CA SER A 115 5.20 10.02 -6.94
C SER A 115 6.43 10.33 -6.08
N LEU A 116 6.46 11.47 -5.38
CA LEU A 116 7.50 11.83 -4.40
C LEU A 116 7.44 11.01 -3.11
N MET A 117 6.30 10.37 -2.80
CA MET A 117 6.10 9.71 -1.50
C MET A 117 7.18 8.68 -1.14
N PRO A 118 7.61 7.77 -2.04
CA PRO A 118 8.69 6.83 -1.74
C PRO A 118 9.98 7.55 -1.34
N GLY A 119 10.28 8.69 -1.96
CA GLY A 119 11.45 9.50 -1.66
C GLY A 119 11.34 10.28 -0.35
N LEU A 120 10.17 10.83 -0.05
CA LEU A 120 9.93 11.51 1.22
C LEU A 120 9.93 10.52 2.39
N VAL A 121 9.35 9.33 2.23
CA VAL A 121 9.42 8.25 3.22
C VAL A 121 10.87 7.79 3.43
N TYR A 122 11.66 7.69 2.36
CA TYR A 122 13.08 7.39 2.46
C TYR A 122 13.84 8.49 3.22
N ALA A 123 13.65 9.76 2.86
CA ALA A 123 14.32 10.89 3.50
C ALA A 123 13.97 11.02 4.99
N THR A 124 12.68 10.91 5.33
CA THR A 124 12.23 10.90 6.73
C THR A 124 12.74 9.66 7.48
N GLY A 125 12.83 8.50 6.81
CA GLY A 125 13.40 7.29 7.38
C GLY A 125 14.89 7.41 7.70
N VAL A 126 15.67 8.04 6.82
CA VAL A 126 17.09 8.35 7.08
C VAL A 126 17.21 9.33 8.25
N PHE A 127 16.40 10.39 8.28
CA PHE A 127 16.39 11.37 9.37
C PHE A 127 16.07 10.73 10.74
N MET A 128 15.14 9.77 10.76
CA MET A 128 14.73 9.05 11.96
C MET A 128 15.63 7.83 12.29
N GLY A 129 16.64 7.53 11.46
CA GLY A 129 17.55 6.40 11.65
C GLY A 129 16.93 5.02 11.36
N THR A 130 15.78 4.95 10.68
CA THR A 130 15.14 3.69 10.28
C THR A 130 15.65 3.15 8.94
N GLU A 131 16.26 4.00 8.12
CA GLU A 131 16.85 3.65 6.82
C GLU A 131 18.30 4.15 6.73
N GLN A 132 19.13 3.46 5.96
CA GLN A 132 20.54 3.84 5.74
C GLN A 132 20.67 4.77 4.53
N PHE A 133 21.51 5.80 4.64
CA PHE A 133 21.76 6.72 3.52
C PHE A 133 22.52 6.01 2.39
N SER A 134 22.02 6.17 1.17
CA SER A 134 22.59 5.62 -0.05
C SER A 134 22.57 6.69 -1.13
N LYS A 135 23.76 7.00 -1.67
CA LYS A 135 23.92 7.98 -2.76
C LYS A 135 23.06 7.62 -3.98
N ALA A 136 22.95 6.33 -4.28
CA ALA A 136 22.14 5.84 -5.40
C ALA A 136 20.64 6.10 -5.18
N ASN A 137 20.14 5.87 -3.95
CA ASN A 137 18.75 6.17 -3.61
C ASN A 137 18.49 7.68 -3.67
N ALA A 138 19.41 8.50 -3.14
CA ALA A 138 19.31 9.95 -3.17
C ALA A 138 19.28 10.52 -4.61
N ALA A 139 20.15 10.01 -5.49
CA ALA A 139 20.13 10.38 -6.91
C ALA A 139 18.81 10.02 -7.59
N ASN A 140 18.26 8.85 -7.30
CA ASN A 140 16.96 8.45 -7.81
C ASN A 140 15.82 9.36 -7.28
N MET A 141 15.89 9.82 -6.03
CA MET A 141 14.91 10.78 -5.51
C MET A 141 15.00 12.14 -6.20
N ALA A 142 16.20 12.59 -6.57
CA ALA A 142 16.37 13.80 -7.36
C ALA A 142 15.73 13.68 -8.76
N LEU A 143 15.79 12.49 -9.38
CA LEU A 143 15.10 12.23 -10.65
C LEU A 143 13.57 12.35 -10.52
N ILE A 144 12.98 11.78 -9.46
CA ILE A 144 11.54 11.90 -9.20
C ILE A 144 11.17 13.37 -8.94
N ALA A 145 11.96 14.09 -8.15
CA ALA A 145 11.76 15.51 -7.88
C ALA A 145 11.80 16.36 -9.16
N PHE A 146 12.76 16.08 -10.04
CA PHE A 146 12.82 16.71 -11.35
C PHE A 146 11.55 16.44 -12.17
N GLY A 147 11.09 15.18 -12.21
CA GLY A 147 9.84 14.83 -12.90
C GLY A 147 8.62 15.62 -12.39
N VAL A 148 8.50 15.82 -11.08
CA VAL A 148 7.42 16.63 -10.50
C VAL A 148 7.54 18.11 -10.84
N VAL A 149 8.76 18.66 -10.92
CA VAL A 149 8.97 20.04 -11.39
C VAL A 149 8.52 20.18 -12.85
N VAL A 150 8.86 19.23 -13.72
CA VAL A 150 8.38 19.21 -15.11
C VAL A 150 6.84 19.11 -15.16
N CYS A 151 6.24 18.26 -14.32
CA CYS A 151 4.77 18.23 -14.18
C CYS A 151 4.21 19.58 -13.74
N ALA A 152 4.85 20.29 -12.81
CA ALA A 152 4.36 21.58 -12.33
C ALA A 152 4.41 22.65 -13.41
N ILE A 153 5.47 22.66 -14.24
CA ILE A 153 5.59 23.58 -15.38
C ILE A 153 4.48 23.34 -16.41
N GLY A 154 4.07 22.08 -16.60
CA GLY A 154 2.99 21.72 -17.52
C GLY A 154 1.57 21.97 -16.97
N GLU A 155 1.40 22.31 -15.69
CA GLU A 155 0.08 22.45 -15.08
C GLU A 155 -0.55 23.81 -15.41
N VAL A 156 -1.69 23.77 -16.12
CA VAL A 156 -2.37 24.99 -16.60
C VAL A 156 -2.94 25.83 -15.46
N ASN A 157 -3.44 25.18 -14.39
CA ASN A 157 -4.07 25.85 -13.25
C ASN A 157 -3.18 25.80 -12.01
N LEU A 158 -1.88 26.06 -12.17
CA LEU A 158 -0.93 25.97 -11.06
C LEU A 158 -1.10 27.13 -10.06
N VAL A 159 -1.76 26.85 -8.94
CA VAL A 159 -1.85 27.79 -7.81
C VAL A 159 -0.78 27.45 -6.77
N PHE A 160 0.18 28.35 -6.56
CA PHE A 160 1.32 28.12 -5.67
C PHE A 160 0.91 27.75 -4.23
N LYS A 161 -0.15 28.37 -3.70
CA LYS A 161 -0.73 28.01 -2.39
C LYS A 161 -1.10 26.51 -2.33
N GLY A 162 -1.74 26.00 -3.37
CA GLY A 162 -2.09 24.58 -3.48
C GLY A 162 -0.87 23.68 -3.55
N VAL A 163 0.18 24.09 -4.29
CA VAL A 163 1.45 23.35 -4.37
C VAL A 163 2.10 23.24 -2.99
N MET A 164 2.19 24.35 -2.24
CA MET A 164 2.76 24.35 -0.90
C MET A 164 1.96 23.47 0.07
N GLN A 165 0.63 23.55 0.03
CA GLN A 165 -0.23 22.69 0.83
C GLN A 165 -0.03 21.20 0.48
N GLN A 166 0.02 20.87 -0.81
CA GLN A 166 0.21 19.51 -1.27
C GLN A 166 1.58 18.96 -0.86
N LEU A 167 2.68 19.70 -1.07
CA LEU A 167 4.02 19.26 -0.66
C LEU A 167 4.15 19.10 0.86
N ALA A 168 3.59 20.04 1.63
CA ALA A 168 3.55 19.93 3.09
C ALA A 168 2.74 18.70 3.54
N ALA A 169 1.61 18.41 2.89
CA ALA A 169 0.82 17.21 3.16
C ALA A 169 1.62 15.92 2.93
N LEU A 170 2.38 15.84 1.84
CA LEU A 170 3.24 14.69 1.54
C LEU A 170 4.36 14.52 2.57
N LEU A 171 4.93 15.62 3.08
CA LEU A 171 5.95 15.58 4.15
C LEU A 171 5.38 15.05 5.46
N PHE A 172 4.22 15.57 5.89
CA PHE A 172 3.56 15.07 7.10
C PHE A 172 3.12 13.61 6.95
N GLU A 173 2.64 13.23 5.78
CA GLU A 173 2.28 11.84 5.49
C GLU A 173 3.50 10.91 5.53
N ALA A 174 4.64 11.33 4.98
CA ALA A 174 5.87 10.55 5.03
C ALA A 174 6.39 10.38 6.47
N ALA A 175 6.37 11.44 7.27
CA ALA A 175 6.72 11.41 8.68
C ALA A 175 5.75 10.52 9.49
N ARG A 176 4.45 10.56 9.17
CA ARG A 176 3.44 9.67 9.77
C ARG A 176 3.75 8.21 9.47
N LEU A 177 4.01 7.87 8.21
CA LEU A 177 4.30 6.51 7.77
C LEU A 177 5.55 5.95 8.43
N THR A 178 6.61 6.76 8.57
CA THR A 178 7.85 6.36 9.26
C THR A 178 7.65 6.17 10.76
N LEU A 179 6.88 7.04 11.44
CA LEU A 179 6.50 6.82 12.84
C LEU A 179 5.66 5.56 13.05
N VAL A 180 4.70 5.28 12.17
CA VAL A 180 3.91 4.04 12.20
C VAL A 180 4.83 2.82 12.03
N GLN A 181 5.79 2.88 11.12
CA GLN A 181 6.79 1.83 10.94
C GLN A 181 7.62 1.59 12.21
N VAL A 182 8.08 2.66 12.88
CA VAL A 182 8.79 2.55 14.17
C VAL A 182 7.91 1.91 15.24
N LEU A 183 6.64 2.32 15.32
CA LEU A 183 5.68 1.79 16.31
C LEU A 183 5.44 0.28 16.12
N ILE A 184 5.25 -0.17 14.88
CA ILE A 184 5.02 -1.58 14.55
C ILE A 184 6.28 -2.41 14.84
N ASN A 185 7.45 -1.92 14.41
CA ASN A 185 8.71 -2.64 14.58
C ASN A 185 9.17 -2.71 16.05
N SER A 186 8.88 -1.69 16.87
CA SER A 186 9.34 -1.60 18.26
C SER A 186 8.63 -2.56 19.22
N LYS A 187 7.35 -2.90 19.00
CA LYS A 187 6.58 -3.72 19.95
C LYS A 187 6.09 -5.05 19.36
N GLY A 188 6.42 -5.40 18.12
CA GLY A 188 5.82 -6.56 17.45
C GLY A 188 4.29 -6.48 17.35
N LEU A 189 3.74 -5.27 17.52
CA LEU A 189 2.32 -4.99 17.44
C LEU A 189 1.95 -4.88 15.97
N GLN A 190 1.74 -6.04 15.34
CA GLN A 190 1.07 -6.06 14.06
C GLN A 190 -0.39 -5.66 14.29
N MET A 191 -0.65 -4.37 14.12
CA MET A 191 -2.01 -3.83 14.18
C MET A 191 -2.69 -4.10 12.84
N ASN A 192 -3.83 -4.78 12.91
CA ASN A 192 -4.72 -4.85 11.76
C ASN A 192 -5.16 -3.42 11.39
N PRO A 193 -5.34 -3.10 10.10
CA PRO A 193 -5.87 -1.82 9.64
C PRO A 193 -7.09 -1.29 10.42
N LEU A 194 -8.03 -2.16 10.79
CA LEU A 194 -9.18 -1.77 11.63
C LEU A 194 -8.78 -1.37 13.06
N GLN A 195 -7.76 -2.01 13.65
CA GLN A 195 -7.19 -1.58 14.94
C GLN A 195 -6.44 -0.26 14.79
N SER A 196 -5.69 -0.10 13.70
CA SER A 196 -4.99 1.16 13.40
C SER A 196 -5.99 2.32 13.30
N LEU A 197 -7.13 2.10 12.64
CA LEU A 197 -8.21 3.08 12.57
C LEU A 197 -8.78 3.39 13.97
N TYR A 198 -9.08 2.35 14.76
CA TYR A 198 -9.60 2.51 16.12
C TYR A 198 -8.69 3.35 17.04
N TYR A 199 -7.37 3.21 16.92
CA TYR A 199 -6.43 3.99 17.73
C TYR A 199 -6.10 5.37 17.14
N VAL A 200 -5.93 5.49 15.82
CA VAL A 200 -5.41 6.70 15.18
C VAL A 200 -6.54 7.69 14.82
N SER A 201 -7.72 7.23 14.41
CA SER A 201 -8.83 8.12 14.01
C SER A 201 -9.31 9.06 15.13
N PRO A 202 -9.49 8.62 16.39
CA PRO A 202 -9.88 9.53 17.48
C PRO A 202 -8.80 10.59 17.77
N ALA A 203 -7.52 10.20 17.77
CA ALA A 203 -6.42 11.13 17.95
C ALA A 203 -6.37 12.18 16.82
N CYS A 204 -6.56 11.74 15.57
CA CYS A 204 -6.63 12.61 14.41
C CYS A 204 -7.80 13.60 14.50
N LEU A 205 -8.99 13.12 14.90
CA LEU A 205 -10.17 13.96 15.11
C LEU A 205 -9.90 15.07 16.14
N ILE A 206 -9.31 14.73 17.30
CA ILE A 206 -8.97 15.71 18.34
C ILE A 206 -7.99 16.76 17.80
N CYS A 207 -6.99 16.33 17.01
CA CYS A 207 -6.00 17.24 16.43
C CYS A 207 -6.61 18.15 15.36
N LEU A 208 -7.58 17.68 14.56
CA LEU A 208 -8.29 18.47 13.55
C LEU A 208 -9.24 19.51 14.16
N THR A 209 -9.72 19.32 15.39
CA THR A 209 -10.57 20.29 16.09
C THR A 209 -9.88 21.65 16.22
N VAL A 210 -8.56 21.69 16.45
CA VAL A 210 -7.79 22.94 16.60
C VAL A 210 -7.84 23.81 15.34
N PRO A 211 -7.40 23.34 14.15
CA PRO A 211 -7.50 24.13 12.92
C PRO A 211 -8.95 24.36 12.49
N PHE A 212 -9.89 23.47 12.80
CA PHE A 212 -11.31 23.69 12.51
C PHE A 212 -11.86 24.91 13.25
N VAL A 213 -11.68 24.98 14.56
CA VAL A 213 -12.15 26.12 15.38
C VAL A 213 -11.48 27.42 14.93
N GLY A 214 -10.19 27.37 14.58
CA GLY A 214 -9.42 28.55 14.18
C GLY A 214 -9.75 29.08 12.78
N LEU A 215 -10.08 28.21 11.82
CA LEU A 215 -10.15 28.57 10.41
C LEU A 215 -11.53 28.43 9.79
N GLU A 216 -12.21 27.31 10.01
CA GLU A 216 -13.45 26.97 9.27
C GLU A 216 -14.71 27.21 10.10
N LEU A 217 -14.70 27.03 11.42
CA LEU A 217 -15.91 27.10 12.26
C LEU A 217 -16.67 28.41 12.10
N ARG A 218 -15.96 29.55 12.15
CA ARG A 218 -16.59 30.88 12.00
C ARG A 218 -17.07 31.14 10.58
N GLN A 219 -16.38 30.61 9.58
CA GLN A 219 -16.74 30.78 8.18
C GLN A 219 -18.00 29.94 7.88
N LEU A 220 -17.97 28.66 8.24
CA LEU A 220 -19.09 27.74 8.11
C LEU A 220 -20.35 28.23 8.84
N ALA A 221 -20.21 28.77 10.04
CA ALA A 221 -21.35 29.29 10.81
C ALA A 221 -21.98 30.56 10.21
N ARG A 222 -21.24 31.32 9.39
CA ARG A 222 -21.71 32.56 8.76
C ARG A 222 -22.09 32.38 7.29
N ASP A 223 -21.66 31.29 6.69
CA ASP A 223 -21.88 31.01 5.28
C ASP A 223 -23.26 30.38 5.08
N ALA A 224 -24.25 31.26 4.82
CA ALA A 224 -25.63 30.86 4.55
C ALA A 224 -25.80 30.18 3.18
N ALA A 225 -24.78 30.20 2.32
CA ALA A 225 -24.81 29.58 1.00
C ALA A 225 -24.32 28.12 1.01
N VAL A 226 -23.79 27.61 2.13
CA VAL A 226 -23.31 26.23 2.22
C VAL A 226 -24.47 25.25 2.19
N THR A 227 -24.52 24.46 1.12
CA THR A 227 -25.49 23.36 1.00
C THR A 227 -24.90 22.08 1.58
N ILE A 228 -25.17 21.82 2.86
CA ILE A 228 -24.86 20.53 3.49
C ILE A 228 -25.99 19.56 3.18
N HIS A 229 -25.74 18.59 2.32
CA HIS A 229 -26.68 17.49 2.05
C HIS A 229 -26.30 16.27 2.91
N PRO A 230 -27.06 15.95 3.99
CA PRO A 230 -26.72 14.85 4.89
C PRO A 230 -26.55 13.49 4.20
N PRO A 231 -27.37 13.09 3.20
CA PRO A 231 -27.18 11.83 2.48
C PRO A 231 -25.85 11.77 1.72
N VAL A 232 -25.42 12.89 1.13
CA VAL A 232 -24.17 13.00 0.38
C VAL A 232 -22.97 12.93 1.32
N MET A 233 -23.02 13.65 2.45
CA MET A 233 -22.02 13.58 3.51
C MET A 233 -21.89 12.16 4.07
N LEU A 234 -23.01 11.49 4.33
CA LEU A 234 -23.01 10.10 4.81
C LEU A 234 -22.42 9.15 3.76
N ALA A 235 -22.82 9.27 2.49
CA ALA A 235 -22.28 8.47 1.40
C ALA A 235 -20.76 8.65 1.24
N ASN A 236 -20.28 9.89 1.36
CA ASN A 236 -18.86 10.19 1.27
C ASN A 236 -18.07 9.61 2.46
N ALA A 237 -18.59 9.70 3.69
CA ALA A 237 -17.97 9.05 4.86
C ALA A 237 -18.03 7.51 4.79
N LEU A 238 -19.12 6.94 4.28
CA LEU A 238 -19.23 5.51 4.01
C LEU A 238 -18.19 5.05 2.99
N ALA A 239 -17.94 5.82 1.92
CA ALA A 239 -16.91 5.52 0.95
C ALA A 239 -15.50 5.56 1.59
N ALA A 240 -15.22 6.57 2.42
CA ALA A 240 -13.96 6.66 3.17
C ALA A 240 -13.76 5.48 4.14
N PHE A 241 -14.81 5.05 4.83
CA PHE A 241 -14.77 3.86 5.68
C PHE A 241 -14.61 2.56 4.87
N ALA A 242 -15.35 2.42 3.77
CA ALA A 242 -15.27 1.27 2.87
C ALA A 242 -13.85 1.13 2.29
N LEU A 243 -13.15 2.24 2.03
CA LEU A 243 -11.75 2.23 1.62
C LEU A 243 -10.86 1.58 2.69
N ASN A 244 -11.05 1.94 3.97
CA ASN A 244 -10.29 1.34 5.07
C ASN A 244 -10.55 -0.16 5.18
N LEU A 245 -11.79 -0.61 4.99
CA LEU A 245 -12.13 -2.04 4.96
C LEU A 245 -11.52 -2.75 3.74
N ALA A 246 -11.58 -2.12 2.57
CA ALA A 246 -10.98 -2.66 1.34
C ALA A 246 -9.46 -2.82 1.49
N VAL A 247 -8.78 -1.85 2.10
CA VAL A 247 -7.35 -1.96 2.43
C VAL A 247 -7.09 -3.13 3.38
N PHE A 248 -7.92 -3.30 4.42
CA PHE A 248 -7.79 -4.43 5.35
C PHE A 248 -7.88 -5.79 4.64
N LEU A 249 -8.91 -5.97 3.81
CA LEU A 249 -9.11 -7.18 3.03
C LEU A 249 -7.96 -7.41 2.05
N LEU A 250 -7.48 -6.35 1.41
CA LEU A 250 -6.40 -6.41 0.45
C LEU A 250 -5.08 -6.83 1.11
N ILE A 251 -4.70 -6.24 2.26
CA ILE A 251 -3.47 -6.59 3.00
C ILE A 251 -3.50 -8.07 3.41
N GLY A 252 -4.65 -8.56 3.86
CA GLY A 252 -4.79 -9.95 4.30
C GLY A 252 -4.76 -10.98 3.17
N LYS A 253 -5.00 -10.58 1.91
CA LYS A 253 -5.21 -11.49 0.79
C LYS A 253 -4.20 -11.33 -0.35
N THR A 254 -3.41 -10.27 -0.36
CA THR A 254 -2.44 -9.98 -1.44
C THR A 254 -1.03 -9.76 -0.90
N SER A 255 -0.05 -9.75 -1.81
CA SER A 255 1.34 -9.45 -1.48
C SER A 255 1.60 -7.94 -1.52
N ALA A 256 2.64 -7.49 -0.81
CA ALA A 256 3.10 -6.09 -0.89
C ALA A 256 3.49 -5.69 -2.34
N LEU A 257 4.00 -6.64 -3.13
CA LEU A 257 4.33 -6.41 -4.53
C LEU A 257 3.07 -6.16 -5.38
N THR A 258 2.04 -6.99 -5.20
CA THR A 258 0.75 -6.84 -5.88
C THR A 258 0.12 -5.49 -5.58
N MET A 259 0.16 -5.04 -4.32
CA MET A 259 -0.33 -3.73 -3.91
C MET A 259 0.41 -2.58 -4.59
N ASN A 260 1.74 -2.67 -4.70
CA ASN A 260 2.54 -1.63 -5.33
C ASN A 260 2.21 -1.49 -6.82
N ILE A 261 2.13 -2.62 -7.54
CA ILE A 261 1.77 -2.62 -8.98
C ILE A 261 0.34 -2.10 -9.17
N ALA A 262 -0.60 -2.60 -8.36
CA ALA A 262 -1.97 -2.15 -8.37
C ALA A 262 -2.09 -0.64 -8.11
N GLY A 263 -1.32 -0.12 -7.15
CA GLY A 263 -1.27 1.32 -6.86
C GLY A 263 -0.88 2.16 -8.08
N VAL A 264 0.13 1.73 -8.84
CA VAL A 264 0.54 2.43 -10.08
C VAL A 264 -0.60 2.44 -11.10
N ILE A 265 -1.22 1.29 -11.38
CA ILE A 265 -2.34 1.19 -12.32
C ILE A 265 -3.51 2.09 -11.87
N LYS A 266 -3.85 2.06 -10.58
CA LYS A 266 -4.87 2.91 -9.99
C LYS A 266 -4.58 4.40 -10.23
N ASP A 267 -3.33 4.82 -10.09
CA ASP A 267 -2.94 6.22 -10.27
C ASP A 267 -3.11 6.68 -11.73
N TRP A 268 -2.76 5.83 -12.71
CA TRP A 268 -3.03 6.10 -14.12
C TRP A 268 -4.52 6.21 -14.43
N LEU A 269 -5.32 5.27 -13.91
CA LEU A 269 -6.77 5.30 -14.05
C LEU A 269 -7.39 6.55 -13.41
N LEU A 270 -6.88 6.97 -12.25
CA LEU A 270 -7.33 8.17 -11.57
C LEU A 270 -7.04 9.43 -12.40
N ILE A 271 -5.84 9.54 -12.99
CA ILE A 271 -5.48 10.68 -13.86
C ILE A 271 -6.42 10.74 -15.06
N PHE A 272 -6.65 9.60 -15.73
CA PHE A 272 -7.56 9.51 -16.86
C PHE A 272 -9.00 9.89 -16.48
N LEU A 273 -9.53 9.34 -15.38
CA LEU A 273 -10.88 9.64 -14.93
C LEU A 273 -11.02 11.10 -14.47
N SER A 274 -10.02 11.65 -13.76
CA SER A 274 -10.02 13.07 -13.38
C SER A 274 -10.09 13.99 -14.59
N TYR A 275 -9.32 13.70 -15.65
CA TYR A 275 -9.37 14.47 -16.89
C TYR A 275 -10.77 14.44 -17.51
N ASN A 276 -11.39 13.26 -17.60
CA ASN A 276 -12.71 13.11 -18.20
C ASN A 276 -13.85 13.71 -17.35
N LEU A 277 -13.79 13.59 -16.01
CA LEU A 277 -14.85 14.06 -15.12
C LEU A 277 -14.79 15.56 -14.84
N PHE A 278 -13.59 16.11 -14.65
CA PHE A 278 -13.41 17.51 -14.24
C PHE A 278 -12.91 18.42 -15.35
N GLY A 279 -12.57 17.88 -16.52
CA GLY A 279 -12.12 18.65 -17.69
C GLY A 279 -10.79 19.38 -17.49
N ALA A 280 -10.03 19.08 -16.43
CA ALA A 280 -8.76 19.72 -16.15
C ALA A 280 -7.71 19.25 -17.18
N PRO A 281 -7.17 20.12 -18.04
CA PRO A 281 -6.31 19.72 -19.15
C PRO A 281 -5.00 19.10 -18.63
N VAL A 282 -4.64 17.93 -19.16
CA VAL A 282 -3.34 17.30 -18.92
C VAL A 282 -2.46 17.55 -20.14
N THR A 283 -1.41 18.36 -19.97
CA THR A 283 -0.52 18.76 -21.06
C THR A 283 0.51 17.67 -21.37
N ALA A 284 1.12 17.76 -22.56
CA ALA A 284 2.23 16.87 -22.93
C ALA A 284 3.42 16.97 -21.95
N LEU A 285 3.68 18.16 -21.40
CA LEU A 285 4.69 18.37 -20.36
C LEU A 285 4.33 17.65 -19.06
N ASN A 286 3.05 17.65 -18.65
CA ASN A 286 2.62 16.87 -17.49
C ASN A 286 2.92 15.37 -17.67
N LEU A 287 2.59 14.81 -18.84
CA LEU A 287 2.81 13.40 -19.15
C LEU A 287 4.30 13.07 -19.21
N LEU A 288 5.12 13.95 -19.81
CA LEU A 288 6.57 13.78 -19.86
C LEU A 288 7.20 13.81 -18.45
N GLY A 289 6.82 14.78 -17.61
CA GLY A 289 7.26 14.83 -16.22
C GLY A 289 6.83 13.59 -15.44
N TYR A 290 5.61 13.12 -15.67
CA TYR A 290 5.10 11.92 -15.00
C TYR A 290 5.81 10.65 -15.46
N ALA A 291 6.25 10.57 -16.73
CA ALA A 291 7.09 9.48 -17.20
C ALA A 291 8.43 9.42 -16.45
N PHE A 292 9.09 10.56 -16.21
CA PHE A 292 10.28 10.62 -15.35
C PHE A 292 9.99 10.13 -13.93
N CYS A 293 8.85 10.55 -13.37
CA CYS A 293 8.41 10.10 -12.04
C CYS A 293 8.21 8.57 -12.00
N CYS A 294 7.51 7.99 -12.98
CA CYS A 294 7.26 6.56 -13.07
C CYS A 294 8.57 5.77 -13.20
N THR A 295 9.50 6.22 -14.05
CA THR A 295 10.82 5.58 -14.19
C THR A 295 11.58 5.63 -12.87
N GLY A 296 11.62 6.77 -12.19
CA GLY A 296 12.28 6.90 -10.89
C GLY A 296 11.67 5.99 -9.81
N VAL A 297 10.33 5.89 -9.76
CA VAL A 297 9.66 4.97 -8.81
C VAL A 297 9.96 3.51 -9.14
N ALA A 298 9.97 3.14 -10.42
CA ALA A 298 10.29 1.78 -10.87
C ALA A 298 11.73 1.40 -10.51
N VAL A 299 12.69 2.28 -10.78
CA VAL A 299 14.11 2.10 -10.42
C VAL A 299 14.27 1.98 -8.91
N TYR A 300 13.63 2.84 -8.11
CA TYR A 300 13.67 2.74 -6.65
C TYR A 300 13.14 1.41 -6.14
N ASN A 301 11.96 0.99 -6.62
CA ASN A 301 11.35 -0.27 -6.20
C ASN A 301 12.23 -1.46 -6.57
N TYR A 302 12.85 -1.43 -7.75
CA TYR A 302 13.78 -2.46 -8.21
C TYR A 302 15.03 -2.52 -7.32
N MET A 303 15.67 -1.37 -7.03
CA MET A 303 16.82 -1.29 -6.14
C MET A 303 16.50 -1.80 -4.74
N LYS A 304 15.35 -1.39 -4.18
CA LYS A 304 14.89 -1.83 -2.86
C LYS A 304 14.64 -3.34 -2.83
N LEU A 305 14.04 -3.90 -3.89
CA LEU A 305 13.81 -5.33 -4.00
C LEU A 305 15.12 -6.12 -4.07
N GLN A 306 16.11 -5.64 -4.82
CA GLN A 306 17.44 -6.25 -4.87
C GLN A 306 18.12 -6.26 -3.49
N MET A 307 18.06 -5.15 -2.75
CA MET A 307 18.62 -5.08 -1.39
C MET A 307 17.95 -6.07 -0.44
N ILE A 308 16.63 -6.22 -0.51
CA ILE A 308 15.89 -7.20 0.29
C ILE A 308 16.32 -8.63 -0.08
N ARG A 309 16.43 -8.94 -1.38
CA ARG A 309 16.90 -10.26 -1.85
C ARG A 309 18.32 -10.58 -1.40
N ALA A 310 19.22 -9.61 -1.46
CA ALA A 310 20.61 -9.77 -1.00
C ALA A 310 20.70 -9.98 0.53
N LYS A 311 19.88 -9.26 1.32
CA LYS A 311 19.81 -9.49 2.78
C LYS A 311 19.26 -10.88 3.11
N ALA A 312 18.25 -11.34 2.38
CA ALA A 312 17.67 -12.67 2.56
C ALA A 312 18.69 -13.78 2.26
N SER A 313 19.45 -13.68 1.16
CA SER A 313 20.46 -14.69 0.81
C SER A 313 21.62 -14.76 1.79
N VAL A 314 22.04 -13.63 2.37
CA VAL A 314 23.08 -13.58 3.42
C VAL A 314 22.58 -14.16 4.75
N SER A 315 21.30 -13.96 5.11
CA SER A 315 20.71 -14.59 6.30
C SER A 315 20.68 -16.10 6.14
N THR A 316 20.20 -16.61 5.00
CA THR A 316 20.16 -18.05 4.71
C THR A 316 21.55 -18.68 4.78
N LYS A 317 22.58 -18.03 4.22
CA LYS A 317 23.96 -18.54 4.29
C LYS A 317 24.49 -18.60 5.74
N ARG A 318 24.23 -17.57 6.55
CA ARG A 318 24.64 -17.55 7.97
C ARG A 318 23.94 -18.60 8.82
N ASP A 319 22.66 -18.86 8.55
CA ASP A 319 21.90 -19.88 9.28
C ASP A 319 22.40 -21.29 8.91
N VAL A 320 22.76 -21.54 7.65
CA VAL A 320 23.38 -22.80 7.22
C VAL A 320 24.76 -23.01 7.85
N GLU A 321 25.58 -21.96 7.93
CA GLU A 321 26.94 -22.03 8.49
C GLU A 321 26.94 -22.24 10.02
N LYS A 322 26.00 -21.64 10.75
CA LYS A 322 25.83 -21.84 12.20
C LYS A 322 25.29 -23.21 12.59
N THR A 323 24.59 -23.90 11.70
CA THR A 323 23.96 -25.20 12.00
C THR A 323 24.88 -26.38 11.63
N GLY A 324 26.17 -26.12 11.33
CA GLY A 324 27.20 -27.17 11.27
C GLY A 324 26.87 -28.33 10.34
N GLY A 325 26.29 -28.07 9.17
CA GLY A 325 26.10 -29.06 8.10
C GLY A 325 25.14 -30.23 8.39
N GLU A 326 24.70 -30.46 9.63
CA GLU A 326 23.79 -31.54 9.97
C GLU A 326 22.64 -31.03 10.82
N ARG A 327 21.42 -31.25 10.29
CA ARG A 327 20.11 -30.94 10.86
C ARG A 327 19.61 -29.51 10.58
N LEU A 328 19.03 -29.33 9.39
CA LEU A 328 18.16 -28.21 9.02
C LEU A 328 17.01 -28.07 10.03
N VAL A 329 17.16 -27.17 11.01
CA VAL A 329 16.09 -26.74 11.90
C VAL A 329 15.35 -25.60 11.23
N LEU A 330 14.03 -25.79 11.06
CA LEU A 330 13.06 -24.81 10.59
C LEU A 330 13.14 -23.52 11.41
N VAL A 331 13.81 -22.49 10.87
CA VAL A 331 13.69 -21.12 11.40
C VAL A 331 12.34 -20.57 10.95
N ASN A 332 11.39 -20.63 11.88
CA ASN A 332 10.05 -20.07 11.77
C ASN A 332 10.13 -18.54 11.70
N ASN A 333 10.30 -17.98 10.50
CA ASN A 333 10.14 -16.56 10.25
C ASN A 333 9.07 -16.36 9.17
N LYS A 334 7.94 -15.74 9.55
CA LYS A 334 6.72 -15.61 8.72
C LYS A 334 6.94 -14.84 7.40
N ASP A 335 8.06 -14.16 7.25
CA ASP A 335 8.39 -13.40 6.04
C ASP A 335 9.14 -14.22 4.98
N SER A 336 9.89 -15.26 5.38
CA SER A 336 10.58 -16.17 4.44
C SER A 336 9.63 -17.18 3.79
N ILE A 337 8.56 -17.54 4.51
CA ILE A 337 7.56 -18.54 4.09
C ILE A 337 6.71 -18.04 2.91
N LYS A 338 6.54 -16.72 2.78
CA LYS A 338 5.77 -16.12 1.66
C LYS A 338 6.54 -16.06 0.34
N ILE A 339 7.87 -16.12 0.35
CA ILE A 339 8.67 -16.11 -0.88
C ILE A 339 8.77 -17.52 -1.48
N ALA A 340 8.80 -18.58 -0.65
CA ALA A 340 8.83 -19.96 -1.12
C ALA A 340 7.50 -20.44 -1.72
N ALA A 341 6.38 -19.80 -1.37
CA ALA A 341 5.07 -20.12 -1.93
C ALA A 341 4.93 -19.71 -3.41
N ASP A 342 5.76 -18.80 -3.90
CA ASP A 342 5.73 -18.28 -5.28
C ASP A 342 6.49 -19.18 -6.27
N SER A 343 7.08 -20.28 -5.80
CA SER A 343 7.87 -21.24 -6.60
C SER A 343 7.23 -22.63 -6.78
N GLY A 344 5.94 -22.80 -6.47
CA GLY A 344 5.18 -24.00 -6.88
C GLY A 344 5.51 -25.29 -6.13
N ILE A 345 5.48 -25.27 -4.78
CA ILE A 345 5.71 -26.46 -3.95
C ILE A 345 4.38 -27.12 -3.55
N HIS A 346 4.22 -28.39 -3.94
CA HIS A 346 3.05 -29.22 -3.68
C HIS A 346 3.05 -29.75 -2.23
N ARG A 347 1.87 -29.78 -1.59
CA ARG A 347 1.63 -30.52 -0.34
C ARG A 347 1.35 -31.99 -0.63
N SER A 348 2.03 -32.91 0.05
CA SER A 348 1.54 -34.27 0.29
C SER A 348 1.43 -34.49 1.80
N ASN A 349 0.39 -35.18 2.23
CA ASN A 349 -0.03 -35.31 3.62
C ASN A 349 -0.09 -36.80 3.96
N GLU A 350 0.91 -37.32 4.68
CA GLU A 350 0.82 -38.62 5.32
C GLU A 350 1.34 -38.52 6.76
N GLY A 351 0.55 -39.03 7.71
CA GLY A 351 1.01 -39.41 9.04
C GLY A 351 1.52 -38.31 9.97
N GLY A 352 0.65 -37.38 10.40
CA GLY A 352 0.77 -36.68 11.70
C GLY A 352 1.98 -35.76 11.96
N HIS A 353 2.98 -35.75 11.08
CA HIS A 353 4.17 -34.90 11.16
C HIS A 353 4.49 -34.33 9.78
N THR A 354 4.41 -33.01 9.65
CA THR A 354 4.66 -32.30 8.39
C THR A 354 6.17 -32.20 8.13
N PHE A 355 6.72 -33.09 7.31
CA PHE A 355 8.08 -32.95 6.77
C PHE A 355 8.06 -32.05 5.52
N THR A 356 8.87 -31.01 5.51
CA THR A 356 9.19 -30.24 4.29
C THR A 356 10.65 -30.52 3.94
N GLN A 357 10.89 -31.50 3.08
CA GLN A 357 12.25 -31.82 2.62
C GLN A 357 12.63 -30.81 1.53
N ILE A 358 13.53 -29.88 1.83
CA ILE A 358 14.09 -28.94 0.87
C ILE A 358 15.18 -29.70 0.10
N ARG A 359 14.85 -30.22 -1.09
CA ARG A 359 15.84 -30.84 -1.99
C ARG A 359 16.73 -29.76 -2.61
N SER A 360 18.03 -30.04 -2.68
CA SER A 360 18.98 -29.16 -3.36
C SER A 360 18.62 -29.03 -4.85
N LYS A 361 18.95 -27.89 -5.47
CA LYS A 361 18.80 -27.70 -6.92
C LYS A 361 19.57 -28.76 -7.71
N ASP A 362 20.67 -29.27 -7.13
CA ASP A 362 21.49 -30.32 -7.72
C ASP A 362 20.80 -31.70 -7.65
N ASP A 363 20.02 -31.98 -6.59
CA ASP A 363 19.25 -33.23 -6.46
C ASP A 363 18.10 -33.29 -7.48
N ILE A 364 17.42 -32.16 -7.71
CA ILE A 364 16.34 -32.06 -8.70
C ILE A 364 16.92 -32.23 -10.11
N MET A 365 18.08 -31.65 -10.40
CA MET A 365 18.74 -31.80 -11.70
C MET A 365 19.29 -33.22 -11.91
N ALA A 366 19.73 -33.91 -10.85
CA ALA A 366 20.16 -35.30 -10.91
C ALA A 366 18.98 -36.24 -11.21
N GLU A 367 17.83 -36.03 -10.56
CA GLU A 367 16.62 -36.83 -10.76
C GLU A 367 16.00 -36.59 -12.16
N ILE A 368 16.03 -35.35 -12.67
CA ILE A 368 15.63 -35.05 -14.06
C ILE A 368 16.55 -35.76 -15.05
N ARG A 369 17.87 -35.80 -14.81
CA ARG A 369 18.81 -36.54 -15.66
C ARG A 369 18.57 -38.05 -15.60
N GLN A 370 18.27 -38.58 -14.42
CA GLN A 370 17.96 -39.99 -14.22
C GLN A 370 16.66 -40.39 -14.95
N LEU A 371 15.60 -39.58 -14.83
CA LEU A 371 14.34 -39.77 -15.54
C LEU A 371 14.49 -39.62 -17.06
N GLN A 372 15.35 -38.72 -17.53
CA GLN A 372 15.69 -38.61 -18.95
C GLN A 372 16.46 -39.83 -19.47
N SER A 373 17.35 -40.42 -18.66
CA SER A 373 18.04 -41.66 -19.03
C SER A 373 17.13 -42.89 -19.02
N GLU A 374 16.20 -42.98 -18.06
CA GLU A 374 15.20 -44.06 -18.00
C GLU A 374 14.21 -43.96 -19.18
N MET A 375 13.80 -42.76 -19.55
CA MET A 375 12.97 -42.55 -20.75
C MET A 375 13.69 -42.86 -22.05
N ALA A 376 15.00 -42.61 -22.14
CA ALA A 376 15.81 -43.01 -23.30
C ALA A 376 15.92 -44.54 -23.41
N GLN A 377 16.12 -45.25 -22.30
CA GLN A 377 16.13 -46.72 -22.26
C GLN A 377 14.75 -47.33 -22.58
N TYR A 378 13.67 -46.68 -22.15
CA TYR A 378 12.30 -47.12 -22.44
C TYR A 378 11.91 -46.92 -23.93
N GLY A 379 12.48 -45.89 -24.57
CA GLY A 379 12.36 -45.67 -26.01
C GLY A 379 13.07 -46.74 -26.86
N GLU A 380 14.21 -47.25 -26.38
CA GLU A 380 14.93 -48.36 -27.04
C GLU A 380 14.30 -49.73 -26.77
N SER A 381 13.71 -49.97 -25.58
CA SER A 381 13.08 -51.26 -25.26
C SER A 381 11.70 -51.46 -25.91
N ASN A 382 10.95 -50.40 -26.18
CA ASN A 382 9.63 -50.47 -26.82
C ASN A 382 9.65 -50.29 -28.35
N GLY A 383 10.82 -50.06 -28.95
CA GLY A 383 11.01 -50.06 -30.41
C GLY A 383 11.20 -51.44 -31.04
N ALA A 384 11.34 -52.51 -30.24
CA ALA A 384 11.68 -53.85 -30.72
C ALA A 384 10.54 -54.90 -30.61
N GLY A 385 9.32 -54.49 -30.21
CA GLY A 385 8.20 -55.41 -29.93
C GLY A 385 7.05 -55.43 -30.96
N GLY A 386 7.21 -54.75 -32.11
CA GLY A 386 6.15 -54.57 -33.12
C GLY A 386 6.42 -55.28 -34.44
N THR A 387 6.62 -56.60 -34.44
CA THR A 387 6.49 -57.45 -35.64
C THR A 387 6.55 -58.93 -35.25
N LYS A 388 5.40 -59.63 -35.29
CA LYS A 388 5.21 -61.00 -35.82
C LYS A 388 3.88 -61.62 -35.34
N GLU A 389 3.12 -62.11 -36.33
CA GLU A 389 2.33 -63.36 -36.39
C GLU A 389 1.13 -63.51 -35.40
N ASN A 390 -0.09 -63.87 -35.78
CA ASN A 390 -0.68 -64.47 -36.99
C ASN A 390 -2.15 -64.05 -37.10
#